data_AF-A0A6V8PWC3-F1
#
_entry.id   AF-A0A6V8PWC3-F1
#
_cell.length_a   1.000
_cell.length_b   1.000
_cell.length_c   1.000
_cell.angle_alpha   90.00
_cell.angle_beta   90.00
_cell.angle_gamma   90.00
#
_symmetry.space_group_name_H-M   'P 1'
#
loop_
_entity.id
_entity.type
_entity.pdbx_description
1 polymer ?
#
loop_
_entity_poly.entity_id
_entity_poly.type
_entity_poly.pdbx_seq_one_letter_code
_entity_poly.pdbx_strand_id
1 'polypeptide(L)'
;MITPVEITVYKDRSFTFVTKTPPAAELLKKACNVEKGSGEPHKSMVAEIKRAKVREIAEMKMPDLNAKDLDGALKIIEGTARSMGIKVVE
;
A
#
# COMPACT_ATOMS: atom_id res chain seq x y z
N MET A 1 1.91 -7.37 -10.68
CA MET A 1 2.60 -6.31 -9.91
C MET A 1 2.45 -5.04 -10.72
N ILE A 2 1.77 -4.03 -10.17
CA ILE A 2 1.47 -2.77 -10.86
C ILE A 2 2.34 -1.68 -10.24
N THR A 3 3.06 -0.93 -11.07
CA THR A 3 3.96 0.16 -10.63
C THR A 3 3.41 1.48 -11.15
N PRO A 4 2.90 2.38 -10.28
CA PRO A 4 2.34 3.65 -10.71
C PRO A 4 3.44 4.60 -11.18
N VAL A 5 3.11 5.42 -12.17
CA VAL A 5 4.04 6.39 -12.76
C VAL A 5 3.40 7.77 -12.72
N GLU A 6 4.12 8.75 -12.19
CA GLU A 6 3.74 10.15 -12.28
C GLU A 6 4.45 10.78 -13.49
N ILE A 7 3.67 11.33 -14.42
CA ILE A 7 4.18 11.95 -15.65
C ILE A 7 3.95 13.44 -15.57
N THR A 8 5.02 14.22 -15.72
CA THR A 8 4.98 15.69 -15.85
C THR A 8 5.22 16.06 -17.31
N VAL A 9 4.27 16.75 -17.94
CA VAL A 9 4.34 17.15 -19.35
C VAL A 9 4.60 18.66 -19.46
N TYR A 10 5.58 19.05 -20.27
CA TYR A 10 5.96 20.44 -20.51
C TYR A 10 5.35 20.98 -21.81
N LYS A 11 5.42 22.31 -22.01
CA LYS A 11 4.79 23.01 -23.16
C LYS A 11 5.38 22.61 -24.52
N ASP A 12 6.65 22.23 -24.54
CA ASP A 12 7.35 21.73 -25.73
C ASP A 12 7.03 20.25 -26.04
N ARG A 13 6.06 19.66 -25.33
CA ARG A 13 5.71 18.24 -25.38
C ARG A 13 6.82 17.31 -24.90
N SER A 14 7.89 17.83 -24.30
CA SER A 14 8.79 17.00 -23.50
C SER A 14 8.07 16.54 -22.24
N PHE A 15 8.51 15.41 -21.67
CA PHE A 15 7.96 14.88 -20.45
C PHE A 15 9.04 14.29 -19.56
N THR A 16 8.85 14.41 -18.25
CA THR A 16 9.61 13.68 -17.22
C THR A 16 8.65 12.72 -16.52
N PHE A 17 9.16 11.59 -16.05
CA PHE A 17 8.35 10.65 -15.29
C PHE A 17 9.11 10.08 -14.10
N VAL A 18 8.37 9.79 -13.03
CA VAL A 18 8.89 9.18 -11.80
C VAL A 18 8.11 7.90 -11.54
N THR A 19 8.82 6.78 -11.47
CA THR A 19 8.24 5.49 -11.08
C THR A 19 8.12 5.43 -9.56
N LYS A 20 6.89 5.32 -9.06
CA LYS A 20 6.61 5.17 -7.63
C LYS A 20 6.57 3.70 -7.24
N THR A 21 6.66 3.42 -5.94
CA THR A 21 6.49 2.07 -5.42
C THR A 21 5.06 1.55 -5.68
N PRO A 22 4.90 0.22 -5.77
CA PRO A 22 3.60 -0.41 -5.92
C PRO A 22 2.58 0.05 -4.87
N PRO A 23 1.27 0.07 -5.20
CA PRO A 23 0.24 0.48 -4.26
C PRO A 23 0.23 -0.40 -3.01
N ALA A 24 -0.07 0.19 -1.86
CA ALA A 24 -0.15 -0.55 -0.59
C ALA A 24 -1.15 -1.72 -0.68
N ALA A 25 -2.27 -1.52 -1.39
CA ALA A 25 -3.27 -2.56 -1.60
C ALA A 25 -2.74 -3.81 -2.31
N GLU A 26 -1.89 -3.64 -3.33
CA GLU A 26 -1.29 -4.76 -4.07
C GLU A 26 -0.23 -5.48 -3.24
N LEU A 27 0.55 -4.73 -2.45
CA LEU A 27 1.53 -5.32 -1.52
C LEU A 27 0.83 -6.13 -0.43
N LEU A 28 -0.27 -5.62 0.12
CA LEU A 28 -1.08 -6.31 1.13
C LEU A 28 -1.76 -7.57 0.57
N LYS A 29 -2.34 -7.49 -0.64
CA LYS A 29 -2.88 -8.67 -1.34
C LYS A 29 -1.84 -9.76 -1.53
N LYS A 30 -0.65 -9.39 -1.99
CA LYS A 30 0.47 -10.32 -2.19
C LYS A 30 0.96 -10.92 -0.87
N ALA A 31 1.03 -10.12 0.19
CA ALA A 31 1.43 -10.57 1.52
C ALA A 31 0.41 -11.53 2.15
N CYS A 32 -0.88 -11.35 1.86
CA CYS A 32 -1.97 -12.20 2.35
C CYS A 32 -2.36 -13.32 1.38
N ASN A 33 -1.74 -13.38 0.20
CA ASN A 33 -2.07 -14.29 -0.89
C ASN A 33 -3.56 -14.27 -1.31
N VAL A 34 -4.16 -13.07 -1.37
CA VAL A 34 -5.56 -12.87 -1.78
C VAL A 34 -5.65 -12.08 -3.09
N GLU A 35 -6.58 -12.46 -3.97
CA GLU A 35 -6.75 -11.79 -5.27
C GLU A 35 -7.61 -10.52 -5.17
N LYS A 36 -8.60 -10.52 -4.27
CA LYS A 36 -9.55 -9.41 -4.08
C LYS A 36 -9.64 -9.01 -2.60
N GLY A 37 -9.80 -7.70 -2.38
CA GLY A 37 -10.18 -7.17 -1.07
C GLY A 37 -11.65 -7.41 -0.78
N SER A 38 -12.06 -7.14 0.46
CA SER A 38 -13.45 -7.20 0.87
C SER A 38 -14.33 -6.19 0.13
N GLY A 39 -15.48 -6.63 -0.39
CA GLY A 39 -16.52 -5.75 -0.93
C GLY A 39 -17.34 -5.04 0.16
N GLU A 40 -17.29 -5.53 1.41
CA GLU A 40 -17.89 -4.89 2.58
C GLU A 40 -16.84 -4.78 3.71
N PRO A 41 -15.96 -3.75 3.63
CA PRO A 41 -14.93 -3.53 4.64
C PRO A 41 -15.52 -3.49 6.06
N HIS A 42 -14.85 -4.12 7.02
CA HIS A 42 -15.24 -4.27 8.43
C HIS A 42 -16.40 -5.23 8.74
N LYS A 43 -17.17 -5.72 7.76
CA LYS A 43 -18.15 -6.79 7.98
C LYS A 43 -17.59 -8.15 7.60
N SER A 44 -16.97 -8.24 6.44
CA SER A 44 -16.32 -9.47 5.95
C SER A 44 -14.80 -9.29 5.94
N MET A 45 -14.13 -10.00 6.84
CA MET A 45 -12.67 -10.08 6.85
C MET A 45 -12.24 -11.14 5.84
N VAL A 46 -11.35 -10.78 4.92
CA VAL A 46 -10.91 -11.64 3.82
C VAL A 46 -9.53 -12.28 4.07
N ALA A 47 -8.72 -11.68 4.96
CA ALA A 47 -7.42 -12.21 5.36
C ALA A 47 -6.95 -11.63 6.69
N GLU A 48 -5.92 -12.25 7.26
CA GLU A 48 -5.16 -11.73 8.39
C GLU A 48 -3.68 -11.54 8.00
N ILE A 49 -3.05 -10.49 8.51
CA ILE A 49 -1.63 -10.19 8.27
C ILE A 49 -0.92 -9.86 9.58
N LYS A 50 0.28 -10.41 9.78
CA LYS A 50 1.11 -10.08 10.94
C LYS A 50 1.67 -8.66 10.85
N ARG A 51 1.77 -7.98 12.00
CA ARG A 51 2.32 -6.63 12.09
C ARG A 51 3.76 -6.54 11.59
N ALA A 52 4.55 -7.60 11.77
CA ALA A 52 5.89 -7.71 11.19
C ALA A 52 5.89 -7.53 9.66
N LYS A 53 4.91 -8.13 8.96
CA LYS A 53 4.82 -8.03 7.50
C LYS A 53 4.33 -6.65 7.04
N VAL A 54 3.45 -6.04 7.82
CA VAL A 54 3.02 -4.65 7.60
C VAL A 54 4.21 -3.69 7.72
N ARG A 55 5.13 -3.95 8.66
CA ARG A 55 6.37 -3.18 8.82
C ARG A 55 7.27 -3.26 7.59
N GLU A 56 7.51 -4.46 7.07
CA GLU A 56 8.30 -4.63 5.84
C GLU A 56 7.68 -3.86 4.65
N ILE A 57 6.35 -3.87 4.54
CA ILE A 57 5.63 -3.12 3.49
C ILE A 57 5.78 -1.60 3.72
N ALA A 58 5.69 -1.14 4.96
CA ALA A 58 5.88 0.27 5.30
C ALA A 58 7.30 0.75 5.00
N GLU A 59 8.33 -0.05 5.31
CA GLU A 59 9.73 0.23 5.00
C GLU A 59 9.97 0.33 3.49
N MET A 60 9.42 -0.61 2.72
CA MET A 60 9.51 -0.60 1.26
C MET A 60 8.81 0.63 0.65
N LYS A 61 7.70 1.07 1.24
CA LYS A 61 6.89 2.18 0.74
C LYS A 61 7.32 3.55 1.27
N MET A 62 8.17 3.59 2.30
CA MET A 62 8.59 4.81 2.98
C MET A 62 9.02 5.96 2.04
N PRO A 63 9.75 5.71 0.93
CA PRO A 63 10.15 6.79 0.01
C PRO A 63 8.98 7.54 -0.65
N ASP A 64 7.81 6.89 -0.77
CA ASP A 64 6.61 7.48 -1.38
C ASP A 64 5.54 7.88 -0.36
N LEU A 65 5.75 7.57 0.92
CA LEU A 65 4.84 7.95 1.98
C LEU A 65 5.20 9.34 2.50
N ASN A 66 4.17 10.11 2.86
CA ASN A 66 4.32 11.37 3.58
C ASN A 66 4.47 11.19 5.10
N ALA A 67 4.85 9.99 5.54
CA ALA A 67 5.02 9.67 6.96
C ALA A 67 6.27 10.34 7.53
N LYS A 68 6.18 10.82 8.77
CA LYS A 68 7.32 11.43 9.48
C LYS A 68 8.30 10.38 10.03
N ASP A 69 7.75 9.23 10.39
CA ASP A 69 8.45 8.12 11.03
C ASP A 69 7.86 6.78 10.56
N LEU A 70 8.56 5.70 10.92
CA LEU A 70 8.15 4.34 10.58
C LEU A 70 6.81 3.95 11.23
N ASP A 71 6.52 4.46 12.43
CA ASP A 71 5.25 4.23 13.11
C ASP A 71 4.07 4.90 12.39
N GLY A 72 4.27 6.10 11.84
CA GLY A 72 3.32 6.77 10.98
C GLY A 72 3.10 6.01 9.67
N ALA A 73 4.17 5.51 9.07
CA ALA A 73 4.09 4.69 7.86
C ALA A 73 3.31 3.39 8.11
N LEU A 74 3.58 2.72 9.24
CA LEU A 74 2.82 1.56 9.71
C LEU A 74 1.32 1.87 9.79
N LYS A 75 0.92 2.96 10.45
CA LYS A 75 -0.50 3.36 10.57
C LYS A 75 -1.16 3.60 9.22
N ILE A 76 -0.43 4.15 8.23
CA ILE A 76 -0.96 4.36 6.87
C ILE A 76 -1.25 3.01 6.19
N ILE A 77 -0.33 2.05 6.30
CA ILE A 77 -0.53 0.72 5.73
C ILE A 77 -1.62 -0.04 6.48
N GLU A 78 -1.66 0.03 7.82
CA GLU A 78 -2.73 -0.56 8.64
C GLU A 78 -4.10 -0.01 8.28
N GLY A 79 -4.22 1.31 8.05
CA GLY A 79 -5.45 1.94 7.58
C GLY A 79 -5.91 1.38 6.23
N THR A 80 -4.96 1.14 5.31
CA THR A 80 -5.25 0.52 4.02
C THR A 80 -5.73 -0.93 4.19
N ALA A 81 -5.04 -1.72 5.02
CA ALA A 81 -5.43 -3.10 5.32
C ALA A 81 -6.85 -3.16 5.90
N ARG A 82 -7.17 -2.27 6.84
CA ARG A 82 -8.49 -2.18 7.47
C ARG A 82 -9.59 -1.87 6.45
N SER A 83 -9.35 -0.93 5.53
CA SER A 83 -10.28 -0.58 4.44
C SER A 83 -10.44 -1.67 3.38
N MET A 84 -9.53 -2.64 3.34
CA MET A 84 -9.62 -3.82 2.46
C MET A 84 -10.24 -5.04 3.15
N GLY A 85 -10.63 -4.93 4.43
CA GLY A 85 -11.09 -6.07 5.22
C GLY A 85 -9.97 -7.07 5.55
N ILE A 86 -8.74 -6.60 5.66
CA ILE A 86 -7.60 -7.38 6.14
C ILE A 86 -7.38 -7.02 7.61
N LYS A 87 -7.39 -8.03 8.48
CA LYS A 87 -7.17 -7.84 9.91
C LYS A 87 -5.68 -7.91 10.23
N VAL A 88 -5.17 -6.90 10.92
CA VAL A 88 -3.79 -6.90 11.40
C VAL A 88 -3.74 -7.62 12.73
N VAL A 89 -2.93 -8.68 12.79
CA VAL A 89 -2.64 -9.47 14.00
C VAL A 89 -1.20 -9.24 14.41
N GLU A 90 -0.86 -9.51 15.68
CA GLU A 90 0.54 -9.39 16.15
C GLU A 90 1.48 -10.38 15.45
#